data_AF-Q08ED6-F1
#
_entry.id   AF-Q08ED6-F1
#
_cell.length_a   1.000
_cell.length_b   1.000
_cell.length_c   1.000
_cell.angle_alpha   90.00
_cell.angle_beta   90.00
_cell.angle_gamma   90.00
#
_symmetry.space_group_name_H-M   'P 1'
#
loop_
_entity.id
_entity.type
_entity.pdbx_description
1 polymer ?
#
loop_
_entity_poly.entity_id
_entity_poly.type
_entity_poly.pdbx_seq_one_letter_code
_entity_poly.pdbx_strand_id
1 'polypeptide(L)'
;MVLSQAPILDNSFYITYERDPILYTYQLLDDFKEGDLQIMEVFSDLPSLDIDLELVDGLIGKHVEYTKDDRSKRDGLIINQIETKPRVYLIKYEDDVHIHVTHLEKEF
;
A
#
# COMPACT_ATOMS: atom_id res chain seq x y z
N MET A 1 9.01 1.18 0.27
CA MET A 1 8.40 1.59 -1.01
C MET A 1 7.63 2.89 -0.82
N VAL A 2 7.76 3.84 -1.76
CA VAL A 2 6.93 5.07 -1.81
C VAL A 2 5.64 4.77 -2.57
N LEU A 3 4.50 5.15 -1.98
CA LEU A 3 3.16 4.86 -2.47
C LEU A 3 2.57 6.04 -3.24
N SER A 4 2.51 7.20 -2.59
CA SER A 4 2.00 8.45 -3.16
C SER A 4 2.42 9.65 -2.29
N GLN A 5 2.20 10.86 -2.80
CA GLN A 5 2.29 12.07 -1.99
C GLN A 5 1.05 12.19 -1.10
N ALA A 6 1.23 12.64 0.14
CA ALA A 6 0.12 12.89 1.06
C ALA A 6 -0.73 14.06 0.54
N PRO A 7 -2.07 13.94 0.46
CA PRO A 7 -2.91 14.93 -0.20
C PRO A 7 -3.08 16.23 0.61
N ILE A 8 -2.94 16.17 1.94
CA ILE A 8 -3.19 17.29 2.86
C ILE A 8 -1.90 17.78 3.52
N LEU A 9 -0.92 16.89 3.70
CA LEU A 9 0.31 17.20 4.42
C LEU A 9 1.39 17.63 3.43
N ASP A 10 1.79 18.89 3.52
CA ASP A 10 2.82 19.46 2.65
C ASP A 10 4.13 18.65 2.73
N ASN A 11 4.75 18.45 1.56
CA ASN A 11 6.02 17.74 1.36
C ASN A 11 6.09 16.34 2.02
N SER A 12 4.96 15.74 2.34
CA SER A 12 4.89 14.45 3.01
C SER A 12 4.51 13.35 2.02
N PHE A 13 5.05 12.16 2.23
CA PHE A 13 4.83 11.01 1.36
C PHE A 13 4.32 9.83 2.18
N TYR A 14 3.39 9.09 1.59
CA TYR A 14 2.98 7.79 2.10
C TYR A 14 3.99 6.74 1.69
N ILE A 15 4.53 6.03 2.69
CA ILE A 15 5.49 4.96 2.49
C ILE A 15 5.10 3.72 3.27
N THR A 16 5.69 2.59 2.90
CA THR A 16 5.63 1.35 3.65
C THR A 16 6.98 0.63 3.60
N TYR A 17 7.25 -0.24 4.56
CA TYR A 17 8.45 -1.06 4.60
C TYR A 17 8.10 -2.52 4.32
N GLU A 18 8.98 -3.24 3.66
CA GLU A 18 8.74 -4.65 3.31
C GLU A 18 8.57 -5.54 4.55
N ARG A 19 9.37 -5.30 5.59
CA ARG A 19 9.32 -6.04 6.85
C ARG A 19 8.21 -5.59 7.80
N ASP A 20 7.63 -4.42 7.54
CA ASP A 20 6.57 -3.86 8.34
C ASP A 20 5.57 -3.14 7.42
N PRO A 21 4.60 -3.89 6.86
CA PRO A 21 3.71 -3.43 5.79
C PRO A 21 2.61 -2.50 6.31
N ILE A 22 2.98 -1.54 7.16
CA ILE A 22 2.12 -0.48 7.68
C ILE A 22 2.31 0.79 6.84
N LEU A 23 1.27 1.61 6.79
CA LEU A 23 1.31 2.93 6.17
C LEU A 23 1.98 3.95 7.10
N TYR A 24 3.09 4.53 6.65
CA TYR A 24 3.78 5.63 7.31
C TYR A 24 3.68 6.92 6.49
N THR A 25 3.91 8.04 7.17
CA THR A 25 4.01 9.36 6.53
C THR A 25 5.32 10.03 6.93
N TYR A 26 6.13 10.41 5.96
CA TYR A 26 7.43 11.06 6.17
C TYR A 26 7.70 12.17 5.16
N GLN A 27 8.52 13.15 5.56
CA GLN A 27 9.02 14.22 4.69
C GLN A 27 10.34 13.80 4.04
N LEU A 28 10.27 13.01 2.99
CA LEU A 28 11.43 12.35 2.38
C LEU A 28 12.40 13.28 1.65
N LEU A 29 11.98 14.51 1.32
CA LEU A 29 12.79 15.41 0.49
C LEU A 29 14.07 15.86 1.20
N ASP A 30 14.02 16.03 2.52
CA ASP A 30 15.19 16.47 3.28
C ASP A 30 16.15 15.30 3.50
N ASP A 31 15.64 14.11 3.86
CA ASP A 31 16.43 12.87 3.93
C ASP A 31 17.16 12.56 2.60
N PHE A 32 16.52 12.82 1.46
CA PHE A 32 17.13 12.64 0.14
C PHE A 32 18.26 13.66 -0.12
N LYS A 33 18.10 14.92 0.31
CA LYS A 33 19.15 15.95 0.16
C LYS A 33 20.33 15.70 1.08
N GLU A 34 20.07 15.21 2.29
CA GLU A 34 21.10 14.90 3.30
C GLU A 34 21.85 13.61 2.97
N GLY A 35 21.29 12.76 2.09
CA GLY A 35 21.90 11.51 1.64
C GLY A 35 21.53 10.30 2.48
N ASP A 36 20.61 10.47 3.43
CA ASP A 36 20.07 9.40 4.28
C ASP A 36 19.06 8.51 3.54
N LEU A 37 18.48 9.03 2.44
CA LEU A 37 17.57 8.30 1.56
C LEU A 37 18.13 8.18 0.14
N GLN A 38 18.20 6.95 -0.37
CA GLN A 38 18.56 6.67 -1.76
C GLN A 38 17.40 6.03 -2.52
N ILE A 39 17.14 6.53 -3.73
CA ILE A 39 16.20 5.92 -4.66
C ILE A 39 16.90 4.76 -5.37
N MET A 40 16.42 3.54 -5.14
CA MET A 40 16.89 2.36 -5.86
C MET A 40 16.05 2.14 -7.11
N GLU A 41 16.70 1.94 -8.26
CA GLU A 41 16.02 1.42 -9.44
C GLU A 41 15.65 -0.05 -9.19
N VAL A 42 14.36 -0.28 -8.98
CA VAL A 42 13.79 -1.61 -8.96
C VAL A 42 13.12 -1.81 -10.31
N PHE A 43 13.57 -2.80 -11.07
CA PHE A 43 12.81 -3.31 -12.22
C PHE A 43 11.55 -3.99 -11.68
N SER A 44 10.55 -3.20 -11.31
CA SER A 44 9.21 -3.75 -11.14
C SER A 44 8.71 -4.07 -12.54
N ASP A 45 8.34 -5.33 -12.79
CA ASP A 45 7.59 -5.71 -13.98
C ASP A 45 6.49 -4.66 -14.18
N LEU A 46 6.57 -3.95 -15.31
CA LEU A 46 5.54 -2.99 -15.71
C LEU A 46 4.18 -3.65 -15.43
N PRO A 47 3.22 -2.95 -14.79
CA PRO A 47 1.90 -3.51 -14.61
C PRO A 47 1.44 -3.97 -16.00
N SER A 48 1.30 -5.28 -16.15
CA SER A 48 0.86 -5.90 -17.40
C SER A 48 -0.34 -5.10 -17.89
N LEU A 49 -0.31 -4.61 -19.14
CA LEU A 49 -1.37 -3.76 -19.70
C LEU A 49 -2.77 -4.40 -19.63
N ASP A 50 -2.85 -5.70 -19.30
CA ASP A 50 -4.03 -6.52 -19.00
C ASP A 50 -4.56 -6.39 -17.56
N ILE A 51 -4.20 -5.35 -16.80
CA ILE A 51 -4.98 -5.03 -15.59
C ILE A 51 -6.32 -4.49 -16.09
N ASP A 52 -7.32 -5.36 -16.05
CA ASP A 52 -8.72 -5.02 -16.32
C ASP A 52 -9.08 -3.75 -15.54
N LEU A 53 -9.28 -2.63 -16.23
CA LEU A 53 -9.60 -1.34 -15.63
C LEU A 53 -10.85 -1.43 -14.74
N GLU A 54 -11.70 -2.44 -14.95
CA GLU A 54 -12.89 -2.72 -14.15
C GLU A 54 -12.57 -3.18 -12.71
N LEU A 55 -11.34 -3.64 -12.44
CA LEU A 55 -10.88 -4.02 -11.10
C LEU A 55 -10.19 -2.89 -10.34
N VAL A 56 -9.81 -1.82 -11.04
CA VAL A 56 -9.42 -0.56 -10.42
C VAL A 56 -10.70 0.02 -9.82
N ASP A 57 -10.71 0.35 -8.52
CA ASP A 57 -11.87 0.69 -7.68
C ASP A 57 -12.85 -0.43 -7.28
N GLY A 58 -12.96 -1.52 -8.05
CA GLY A 58 -13.96 -2.58 -7.77
C GLY A 58 -13.83 -3.30 -6.41
N LEU A 59 -12.71 -3.14 -5.72
CA LEU A 59 -12.46 -3.72 -4.39
C LEU A 59 -12.61 -2.72 -3.23
N ILE A 60 -12.67 -1.41 -3.49
CA ILE A 60 -12.78 -0.40 -2.44
C ILE A 60 -14.14 -0.56 -1.73
N GLY A 61 -14.12 -0.53 -0.40
CA GLY A 61 -15.29 -0.73 0.45
C GLY A 61 -15.69 -2.20 0.66
N LYS A 62 -15.00 -3.16 0.03
CA LYS A 62 -15.23 -4.59 0.29
C LYS A 62 -14.57 -5.02 1.60
N HIS A 63 -15.23 -5.93 2.30
CA HIS A 63 -14.66 -6.61 3.46
C HIS A 63 -13.73 -7.72 2.98
N VAL A 64 -12.62 -7.90 3.70
CA VAL A 64 -11.63 -8.94 3.47
C VAL A 64 -11.37 -9.66 4.79
N GLU A 65 -11.21 -10.97 4.71
CA GLU A 65 -10.81 -11.80 5.84
C GLU A 65 -9.36 -12.22 5.65
N TYR A 66 -8.48 -11.84 6.58
CA TYR A 66 -7.09 -12.28 6.59
C TYR A 66 -6.90 -13.37 7.64
N THR A 67 -6.39 -14.52 7.23
CA THR A 67 -5.98 -15.59 8.16
C THR A 67 -4.51 -15.40 8.50
N LYS A 68 -4.23 -15.09 9.77
CA LYS A 68 -2.86 -15.03 10.30
C LYS A 68 -2.21 -16.42 10.35
N ASP A 69 -0.90 -16.44 10.53
CA ASP A 69 -0.12 -17.68 10.75
C ASP A 69 -0.61 -18.53 11.92
N ASP A 70 -1.19 -17.90 12.94
CA ASP A 70 -1.80 -18.56 14.11
C ASP A 70 -3.23 -19.11 13.84
N ARG A 71 -3.69 -19.04 12.58
CA ARG A 71 -5.06 -19.36 12.10
C ARG A 71 -6.16 -18.47 12.66
N SER A 72 -5.84 -17.41 13.40
CA SER A 72 -6.84 -16.42 13.74
C SER A 72 -7.19 -15.60 12.51
N LYS A 73 -8.48 -15.31 12.37
CA LYS A 73 -9.03 -14.51 11.27
C LYS A 73 -9.19 -13.07 11.73
N ARG A 74 -8.88 -12.13 10.84
CA ARG A 74 -9.18 -10.70 11.03
C ARG A 74 -10.04 -10.21 9.89
N ASP A 75 -11.13 -9.55 10.23
CA ASP A 75 -11.95 -8.80 9.29
C ASP A 75 -11.34 -7.41 9.08
N GLY A 76 -11.22 -7.02 7.81
CA GLY A 76 -10.70 -5.74 7.39
C GLY A 76 -11.49 -5.14 6.24
N LEU A 77 -11.37 -3.83 6.08
CA LEU A 77 -12.01 -3.07 5.03
C LEU A 77 -10.94 -2.52 4.07
N ILE A 78 -11.14 -2.72 2.77
CA ILE A 78 -10.32 -2.07 1.75
C ILE A 78 -10.75 -0.60 1.66
N ILE A 79 -9.88 0.32 2.06
CA ILE A 79 -10.20 1.76 2.14
C ILE A 79 -9.64 2.56 0.97
N ASN A 80 -8.62 2.07 0.27
CA ASN A 80 -8.05 2.75 -0.88
C ASN A 80 -7.22 1.80 -1.76
N GLN A 81 -7.03 2.19 -3.01
CA GLN A 81 -6.10 1.59 -3.96
C GLN A 81 -5.01 2.60 -4.34
N ILE A 82 -3.77 2.15 -4.50
CA ILE A 82 -2.67 3.05 -4.87
C ILE A 82 -2.68 3.28 -6.38
N GLU A 83 -2.90 4.53 -6.80
CA GLU A 83 -2.99 4.91 -8.23
C GLU A 83 -1.74 4.53 -9.03
N THR A 84 -0.55 4.74 -8.45
CA THR A 84 0.72 4.42 -9.13
C THR A 84 1.01 2.92 -9.15
N LYS A 85 0.29 2.12 -8.34
CA LYS A 85 0.50 0.68 -8.14
C LYS A 85 -0.85 -0.01 -7.93
N PRO A 86 -1.62 -0.30 -9.00
CA PRO A 86 -2.99 -0.82 -8.90
C PRO A 86 -3.13 -2.19 -8.21
N ARG A 87 -2.03 -2.92 -7.97
CA ARG A 87 -2.05 -4.17 -7.18
C ARG A 87 -1.90 -3.94 -5.66
N VAL A 88 -1.69 -2.70 -5.24
CA VAL A 88 -1.45 -2.33 -3.84
C VAL A 88 -2.70 -1.67 -3.28
N TYR A 89 -3.15 -2.19 -2.14
CA TYR A 89 -4.35 -1.74 -1.44
C TYR A 89 -4.04 -1.35 0.00
N LEU A 90 -4.83 -0.41 0.51
CA LEU A 90 -4.82 -0.01 1.92
C LEU A 90 -5.99 -0.71 2.62
N ILE A 91 -5.68 -1.43 3.70
CA ILE A 91 -6.64 -2.21 4.47
C ILE A 91 -6.67 -1.71 5.91
N LYS A 92 -7.87 -1.50 6.44
CA LYS A 92 -8.11 -1.17 7.84
C LYS A 92 -8.79 -2.34 8.54
N TYR A 93 -8.09 -2.99 9.45
CA TYR A 93 -8.67 -4.05 10.30
C TYR A 93 -9.44 -3.45 11.48
N GLU A 94 -10.48 -4.13 11.93
CA GLU A 94 -11.30 -3.66 13.06
C GLU A 94 -10.55 -3.70 14.40
N ASP A 95 -9.63 -4.67 14.56
CA ASP A 95 -8.88 -4.92 15.79
C ASP A 95 -7.53 -4.17 15.88
N ASP A 96 -7.17 -3.40 14.85
CA ASP A 96 -5.88 -2.72 14.75
C ASP A 96 -6.07 -1.21 14.52
N VAL A 97 -5.22 -0.38 15.12
CA VAL A 97 -5.20 1.07 14.90
C VAL A 97 -4.49 1.46 13.60
N HIS A 98 -3.60 0.62 13.10
CA HIS A 98 -2.79 0.90 11.92
C HIS A 98 -3.55 0.66 10.61
N ILE A 99 -3.06 1.28 9.52
CA ILE A 99 -3.48 0.98 8.15
C ILE A 99 -2.42 0.08 7.54
N HIS A 100 -2.84 -1.07 7.03
CA HIS A 100 -1.97 -2.06 6.41
C HIS A 100 -1.90 -1.86 4.90
N VAL A 101 -0.73 -2.10 4.33
CA VAL A 101 -0.46 -2.00 2.91
C VAL A 101 -0.27 -3.42 2.39
N THR A 102 -1.13 -3.86 1.48
CA THR A 102 -1.11 -5.24 1.00
C THR A 102 -1.05 -5.29 -0.52
N HIS A 103 -0.20 -6.18 -1.02
CA HIS A 103 -0.21 -6.59 -2.41
C HIS A 103 -1.24 -7.71 -2.56
N LEU A 104 -2.35 -7.44 -3.25
CA LEU A 104 -3.29 -8.49 -3.62
C LEU A 104 -2.82 -9.08 -4.94
N GLU A 105 -2.22 -10.27 -4.89
CA GLU A 105 -2.08 -11.10 -6.07
C GLU A 105 -3.44 -11.73 -6.37
N LYS A 106 -3.86 -11.69 -7.64
CA LYS A 106 -5.05 -12.44 -8.08
C LYS A 106 -4.78 -13.92 -7.84
N GLU A 107 -5.38 -14.51 -6.82
CA GLU A 107 -5.70 -15.94 -6.89
C GLU A 107 -6.87 -16.08 -7.87
N PHE A 108 -6.58 -16.64 -9.05
CA PHE A 108 -7.57 -17.17 -9.97
C PHE A 108 -7.40 -18.68 -10.06
#